data_AF-A0A350T733-F1
#
_entry.id   AF-A0A350T733-F1
#
_cell.length_a   1.000
_cell.length_b   1.000
_cell.length_c   1.000
_cell.angle_alpha   90.00
_cell.angle_beta   90.00
_cell.angle_gamma   90.00
#
_symmetry.space_group_name_H-M   'P 1'
#
loop_
_entity.id
_entity.type
_entity.pdbx_description
1 polymer ?
#
loop_
_entity_poly.entity_id
_entity_poly.type
_entity_poly.pdbx_seq_one_letter_code
_entity_poly.pdbx_strand_id
1 'polypeptide(L)'
;MNPPGGDPVEDLIDFLEPYIAPIIRRINVDEFTTVEFIQAMQLDPPTEVAYEEAIRRWPENNPDMAKMVIHGQVIPQLLRASRLVDWNGYAYGEDDPWAVAAWWKKITPA
;
A
#
# COMPACT_ATOMS: atom_id res chain seq x y z
N MET A 1 -18.14 -24.23 6.17
CA MET A 1 -18.22 -23.56 7.49
C MET A 1 -17.00 -22.65 7.54
N ASN A 2 -17.18 -21.35 7.27
CA ASN A 2 -16.08 -20.37 7.28
C ASN A 2 -15.70 -20.07 8.74
N PRO A 3 -14.41 -19.86 9.06
CA PRO A 3 -14.03 -19.42 10.41
C PRO A 3 -14.66 -18.05 10.71
N PRO A 4 -14.88 -17.69 11.99
CA PRO A 4 -15.59 -16.46 12.39
C PRO A 4 -14.74 -15.18 12.29
N GLY A 5 -13.72 -15.13 11.44
CA GLY A 5 -12.88 -13.94 11.21
C GLY A 5 -13.26 -13.26 9.90
N GLY A 6 -13.24 -11.92 9.86
CA GLY A 6 -13.45 -11.12 8.65
C GLY A 6 -12.44 -11.43 7.54
N ASP A 7 -12.59 -10.77 6.39
CA ASP A 7 -11.58 -10.87 5.33
C ASP A 7 -10.28 -10.19 5.81
N PRO A 8 -9.16 -10.92 5.95
CA PRO A 8 -7.89 -10.35 6.41
C PRO A 8 -7.40 -9.18 5.54
N VAL A 9 -7.80 -9.13 4.26
CA VAL A 9 -7.50 -8.00 3.39
C VAL A 9 -8.31 -6.77 3.79
N GLU A 10 -9.62 -6.92 4.03
CA GLU A 10 -10.48 -5.82 4.48
C GLU A 10 -10.00 -5.29 5.84
N ASP A 11 -9.64 -6.19 6.77
CA ASP A 11 -9.09 -5.81 8.08
C ASP A 11 -7.80 -4.98 7.95
N LEU A 12 -6.93 -5.32 6.99
CA LEU A 12 -5.70 -4.56 6.72
C LEU A 12 -5.96 -3.24 6.00
N ILE A 13 -6.97 -3.18 5.13
CA ILE A 13 -7.42 -1.94 4.48
C ILE A 13 -7.88 -0.95 5.55
N ASP A 14 -8.81 -1.35 6.41
CA ASP A 14 -9.34 -0.52 7.50
C ASP A 14 -8.22 -0.06 8.44
N PHE A 15 -7.27 -0.96 8.73
CA PHE A 15 -6.13 -0.63 9.59
C PHE A 15 -5.17 0.39 8.99
N LEU A 16 -4.87 0.28 7.69
CA LEU A 16 -3.87 1.13 7.03
C LEU A 16 -4.44 2.43 6.45
N GLU A 17 -5.77 2.50 6.23
CA GLU A 17 -6.44 3.67 5.64
C GLU A 17 -6.00 5.02 6.21
N PRO A 18 -5.91 5.23 7.54
CA PRO A 18 -5.59 6.54 8.12
C PRO A 18 -4.21 7.08 7.69
N TYR A 19 -3.31 6.20 7.28
CA TYR A 19 -1.93 6.55 6.93
C TYR A 19 -1.77 6.96 5.46
N ILE A 20 -2.70 6.59 4.58
CA ILE A 20 -2.50 6.67 3.13
C ILE A 20 -2.49 8.12 2.63
N ALA A 21 -3.52 8.90 2.93
CA ALA A 21 -3.61 10.27 2.45
C ALA A 21 -2.47 11.19 2.93
N PRO A 22 -2.02 11.13 4.21
CA PRO A 22 -0.82 11.84 4.65
C PRO A 22 0.44 11.49 3.85
N ILE A 23 0.66 10.21 3.54
CA ILE A 23 1.82 9.75 2.75
C ILE A 23 1.73 10.31 1.32
N ILE A 24 0.57 10.19 0.66
CA ILE A 24 0.40 10.74 -0.70
C ILE A 24 0.75 12.23 -0.71
N ARG A 25 0.26 13.01 0.28
CA ARG A 25 0.50 14.46 0.33
C ARG A 25 1.97 14.84 0.51
N ARG A 26 2.78 14.04 1.20
CA ARG A 26 4.21 14.34 1.48
C ARG A 26 5.17 14.02 0.33
N ILE A 27 4.77 13.14 -0.59
CA ILE A 27 5.59 12.78 -1.77
C ILE A 27 5.72 14.02 -2.68
N ASN A 28 6.91 14.57 -2.90
CA ASN A 28 7.06 15.85 -3.63
C ASN A 28 7.19 15.72 -5.16
N VAL A 29 6.62 14.67 -5.73
CA VAL A 29 6.59 14.41 -7.17
C VAL A 29 5.16 14.16 -7.65
N ASP A 30 4.94 14.40 -8.94
CA ASP A 30 3.63 14.23 -9.58
C ASP A 30 3.26 12.76 -9.81
N GLU A 31 4.26 11.90 -10.01
CA GLU A 31 4.08 10.47 -10.26
C GLU A 31 5.02 9.67 -9.35
N PHE A 32 4.54 8.53 -8.85
CA PHE A 32 5.31 7.61 -8.02
C PHE A 32 4.86 6.17 -8.24
N THR A 33 5.72 5.20 -7.95
CA THR A 33 5.41 3.77 -8.02
C THR A 33 4.83 3.25 -6.70
N THR A 34 4.16 2.09 -6.73
CA THR A 34 3.78 1.36 -5.51
C THR A 34 4.99 1.15 -4.57
N VAL A 35 6.17 0.86 -5.14
CA VAL A 35 7.42 0.66 -4.40
C VAL A 35 7.85 1.95 -3.71
N GLU A 36 7.89 3.07 -4.42
CA GLU A 36 8.24 4.38 -3.85
C GLU A 36 7.24 4.82 -2.76
N PHE A 37 5.96 4.48 -2.90
CA PHE A 37 4.97 4.73 -1.85
C PHE A 37 5.27 3.92 -0.58
N ILE A 38 5.61 2.64 -0.72
CA ILE A 38 5.99 1.78 0.41
C ILE A 38 7.29 2.28 1.06
N GLN A 39 8.28 2.64 0.26
CA GLN A 39 9.51 3.26 0.76
C GLN A 39 9.19 4.53 1.54
N ALA A 40 8.35 5.42 0.99
CA ALA A 40 7.89 6.60 1.70
C ALA A 40 7.24 6.21 3.03
N MET A 41 6.33 5.23 3.05
CA MET A 41 5.69 4.69 4.26
C MET A 41 6.70 4.26 5.33
N GLN A 42 7.84 3.70 4.94
CA GLN A 42 8.89 3.22 5.83
C GLN A 42 9.85 4.31 6.33
N LEU A 43 9.85 5.51 5.74
CA LEU A 43 10.74 6.61 6.17
C LEU A 43 10.26 7.34 7.42
N ASP A 44 8.96 7.26 7.76
CA ASP A 44 8.37 7.94 8.92
C ASP A 44 7.98 6.91 10.00
N PRO A 45 8.46 7.06 11.26
CA PRO A 45 8.29 6.03 12.30
C PRO A 45 6.84 5.57 12.54
N PRO A 46 5.82 6.46 12.58
CA PRO A 46 4.44 6.01 12.77
C PRO A 46 3.92 5.13 11.63
N THR A 47 4.32 5.40 10.39
CA THR A 47 3.88 4.65 9.21
C THR A 47 4.71 3.39 9.00
N GLU A 48 5.98 3.39 9.42
CA GLU A 48 6.82 2.20 9.47
C GLU A 48 6.25 1.17 10.45
N VAL A 49 5.94 1.58 11.69
CA VAL A 49 5.34 0.71 12.71
C VAL A 49 3.99 0.14 12.24
N ALA A 50 3.17 0.96 11.57
CA ALA A 50 1.91 0.49 11.01
C ALA A 50 2.13 -0.56 9.90
N TYR A 51 3.12 -0.37 9.03
CA TYR A 51 3.47 -1.33 8.00
C TYR A 51 3.96 -2.67 8.60
N GLU A 52 4.83 -2.63 9.60
CA GLU A 52 5.29 -3.85 10.31
C GLU A 52 4.16 -4.57 11.04
N GLU A 53 3.26 -3.81 11.68
CA GLU A 53 2.07 -4.36 12.33
C GLU A 53 1.12 -5.00 11.32
N ALA A 54 0.94 -4.41 10.12
CA ALA A 54 0.15 -5.03 9.06
C ALA A 54 0.72 -6.39 8.63
N ILE A 55 2.05 -6.51 8.52
CA ILE A 55 2.70 -7.80 8.26
C ILE A 55 2.43 -8.79 9.40
N ARG A 56 2.55 -8.35 10.66
CA ARG A 56 2.34 -9.22 11.84
C ARG A 56 0.89 -9.66 12.02
N ARG A 57 -0.09 -8.88 11.56
CA ARG A 57 -1.52 -9.22 11.60
C ARG A 57 -1.94 -10.28 10.57
N TRP A 58 -1.08 -10.57 9.59
CA TRP A 58 -1.42 -11.54 8.56
C TRP A 58 -1.51 -12.97 9.14
N PRO A 59 -2.62 -13.70 8.92
CA PRO A 59 -2.94 -14.93 9.65
C PRO A 59 -1.98 -16.09 9.41
N GLU A 60 -1.33 -16.14 8.24
CA GLU A 60 -0.48 -17.27 7.85
C GLU A 60 0.93 -17.22 8.44
N ASN A 61 1.25 -16.22 9.28
CA ASN A 61 2.57 -16.01 9.91
C ASN A 61 3.74 -16.18 8.92
N ASN A 62 3.50 -15.81 7.66
CA ASN A 62 4.46 -15.85 6.58
C ASN A 62 4.70 -14.41 6.11
N PRO A 63 5.81 -13.78 6.54
CA PRO A 63 6.08 -12.38 6.22
C PRO A 63 6.17 -12.08 4.72
N ASP A 64 6.69 -13.01 3.92
CA ASP A 64 6.84 -12.77 2.48
C ASP A 64 5.49 -12.84 1.77
N MET A 65 4.63 -13.78 2.17
CA MET A 65 3.27 -13.83 1.65
C MET A 65 2.43 -12.62 2.09
N ALA A 66 2.61 -12.16 3.34
CA ALA A 66 1.97 -10.94 3.82
C ALA A 66 2.38 -9.73 2.98
N LYS A 67 3.67 -9.58 2.67
CA LYS A 67 4.16 -8.50 1.80
C LYS A 67 3.57 -8.58 0.39
N MET A 68 3.50 -9.76 -0.22
CA MET A 68 2.86 -9.93 -1.53
C MET A 68 1.42 -9.41 -1.53
N VAL A 69 0.63 -9.73 -0.50
CA VAL A 69 -0.77 -9.26 -0.39
C VAL A 69 -0.84 -7.76 -0.09
N ILE A 70 -0.02 -7.27 0.86
CA ILE A 70 -0.02 -5.85 1.22
C ILE A 70 0.36 -5.00 0.01
N HIS A 71 1.38 -5.38 -0.74
CA HIS A 71 1.90 -4.60 -1.86
C HIS A 71 1.06 -4.77 -3.13
N GLY A 72 0.56 -5.97 -3.40
CA GLY A 72 -0.20 -6.27 -4.61
C GLY A 72 -1.69 -5.98 -4.52
N GLN A 73 -2.25 -5.95 -3.31
CA GLN A 73 -3.70 -5.85 -3.12
C GLN A 73 -4.07 -4.70 -2.18
N VAL A 74 -3.61 -4.72 -0.93
CA VAL A 74 -4.05 -3.75 0.10
C VAL A 74 -3.69 -2.31 -0.27
N ILE A 75 -2.40 -2.03 -0.51
CA ILE A 75 -1.93 -0.68 -0.85
C ILE A 75 -2.55 -0.18 -2.16
N PRO A 76 -2.57 -0.94 -3.27
CA PRO A 76 -3.25 -0.51 -4.49
C PRO A 76 -4.74 -0.23 -4.33
N GLN A 77 -5.45 -0.96 -3.48
CA GLN A 77 -6.86 -0.68 -3.18
C GLN A 77 -7.01 0.63 -2.41
N LEU A 78 -6.18 0.83 -1.39
CA LEU A 78 -6.15 2.07 -0.60
C LEU A 78 -5.79 3.30 -1.43
N LEU A 79 -4.83 3.19 -2.34
CA LEU A 79 -4.46 4.29 -3.25
C LEU A 79 -5.64 4.68 -4.14
N ARG A 80 -6.37 3.71 -4.72
CA ARG A 80 -7.59 3.97 -5.50
C ARG A 80 -8.70 4.59 -4.63
N ALA A 81 -8.90 4.07 -3.42
CA ALA A 81 -9.92 4.55 -2.49
C ALA A 81 -9.65 6.00 -2.02
N SER A 82 -8.38 6.41 -1.95
CA SER A 82 -7.99 7.74 -1.49
C SER A 82 -8.53 8.89 -2.34
N ARG A 83 -8.79 8.65 -3.64
CA ARG A 83 -9.13 9.68 -4.65
C ARG A 83 -8.12 10.85 -4.70
N LEU A 84 -6.87 10.61 -4.32
CA LEU A 84 -5.77 11.58 -4.41
C LEU A 84 -4.79 11.24 -5.54
N VAL A 85 -4.91 10.04 -6.10
CA VAL A 85 -4.08 9.55 -7.20
C VAL A 85 -4.92 8.75 -8.19
N ASP A 86 -4.49 8.78 -9.45
CA ASP A 86 -4.98 7.92 -10.52
C ASP A 86 -3.94 6.85 -10.84
N TRP A 87 -4.42 5.66 -11.23
CA TRP A 87 -3.56 4.60 -11.76
C TRP A 87 -3.03 5.00 -13.14
N ASN A 88 -1.71 4.94 -13.33
CA ASN A 88 -1.01 5.41 -14.54
C ASN A 88 -0.25 4.29 -15.28
N GLY A 89 -0.67 3.03 -15.12
CA GLY A 89 -0.06 1.91 -15.83
C GLY A 89 0.80 1.00 -14.95
N TYR A 90 1.29 -0.07 -15.58
CA TYR A 90 2.31 -0.93 -14.98
C TYR A 90 3.69 -0.26 -15.10
N ALA A 91 4.50 -0.39 -14.05
CA ALA A 91 5.87 0.12 -14.03
C ALA A 91 6.85 -0.97 -14.48
N TYR A 92 6.82 -1.29 -15.78
CA TYR A 92 7.72 -2.29 -16.36
C TYR A 92 9.20 -1.87 -16.25
N GLY A 93 10.06 -2.78 -15.77
CA GLY A 93 11.50 -2.56 -15.69
C GLY A 93 11.98 -1.87 -14.41
N GLU A 94 11.08 -1.47 -13.51
CA GLU A 94 11.42 -1.05 -12.15
C GLU A 94 11.84 -2.25 -11.30
N ASP A 95 12.79 -2.04 -10.39
CA ASP A 95 13.19 -3.05 -9.41
C ASP A 95 12.06 -3.23 -8.39
N ASP A 96 11.30 -4.30 -8.57
CA ASP A 96 10.23 -4.67 -7.67
C ASP A 96 10.34 -6.15 -7.25
N PRO A 97 10.81 -6.41 -6.02
CA PRO A 97 10.95 -7.77 -5.50
C PRO A 97 9.62 -8.53 -5.39
N TRP A 98 8.47 -7.86 -5.55
CA TRP A 98 7.13 -8.43 -5.40
C TRP A 98 6.29 -8.42 -6.68
N ALA A 99 6.83 -7.92 -7.80
CA ALA A 99 6.19 -7.89 -9.13
C ALA A 99 4.79 -7.22 -9.19
N VAL A 100 4.61 -6.15 -8.42
CA VAL A 100 3.38 -5.37 -8.21
C VAL A 100 3.56 -3.87 -8.56
N ALA A 101 4.59 -3.56 -9.35
CA ALA A 101 4.99 -2.21 -9.70
C ALA A 101 3.91 -1.57 -10.60
N ALA A 102 3.20 -0.60 -10.03
CA ALA A 102 2.24 0.25 -10.75
C ALA A 102 2.65 1.70 -10.57
N TRP A 103 2.50 2.49 -11.64
CA TRP A 103 2.63 3.94 -11.59
C TRP A 103 1.33 4.56 -11.09
N TRP A 104 1.47 5.58 -10.26
CA TRP A 104 0.39 6.38 -9.71
C TRP A 104 0.67 7.85 -9.96
N LYS A 105 -0.34 8.57 -10.42
CA LYS A 105 -0.25 10.00 -10.70
C LYS A 105 -1.11 10.77 -9.73
N LYS A 106 -0.55 11.78 -9.07
CA LYS A 106 -1.31 12.67 -8.20
C LYS A 106 -2.36 13.45 -8.97
N ILE A 107 -3.55 13.52 -8.37
CA ILE A 107 -4.62 14.37 -8.86
C ILE A 107 -4.31 15.80 -8.39
N THR A 108 -3.94 16.67 -9.31
CA THR A 108 -3.83 18.10 -9.02
C THR A 108 -5.25 18.68 -8.91
N PRO A 109 -5.60 19.41 -7.84
CA PRO A 109 -6.84 20.17 -7.80
C PRO A 109 -6.85 21.15 -8.99
N ALA A 110 -7.96 21.18 -9.73
CA ALA A 110 -8.19 22.16 -10.79
C ALA A 110 -8.32 23.59 -10.25
#